data_AF-A0A7W1I6C7-F1
#
_entry.id   AF-A0A7W1I6C7-F1
#
_cell.length_a   1.000
_cell.length_b   1.000
_cell.length_c   1.000
_cell.angle_alpha   90.00
_cell.angle_beta   90.00
_cell.angle_gamma   90.00
#
_symmetry.space_group_name_H-M   'P 1'
#
loop_
_entity.id
_entity.type
_entity.pdbx_description
1 polymer ?
#
loop_
_entity_poly.entity_id
_entity_poly.type
_entity_poly.pdbx_seq_one_letter_code
_entity_poly.pdbx_strand_id
1 'polypeptide(L)'
;MARDIEDRLADSIQQAVAMASHPEEVPVNMYEADEAYVVMVPLPGVMPDDVTLEVDGKRLHIRAEMRTPAIKAYLIHEWHYGPYERWIDVPDDCSGDIESSFGNGQLAVRLMRS
;
A
#
# COMPACT_ATOMS: atom_id res chain seq x y z
N MET A 1 -13.84 28.56 -23.60
CA MET A 1 -12.91 28.66 -22.47
C MET A 1 -13.51 28.10 -21.18
N ALA A 2 -14.61 28.64 -20.62
CA ALA A 2 -15.17 28.11 -19.36
C ALA A 2 -15.56 26.62 -19.42
N ARG A 3 -16.28 26.21 -20.48
CA ARG A 3 -16.71 24.81 -20.68
C ARG A 3 -15.56 23.82 -20.86
N ASP A 4 -14.46 24.28 -21.49
CA ASP A 4 -13.24 23.47 -21.69
C ASP A 4 -12.48 23.25 -20.37
N ILE A 5 -12.56 24.18 -19.42
CA ILE A 5 -11.98 24.01 -18.08
C ILE A 5 -12.82 23.01 -17.26
N GLU A 6 -14.15 23.11 -17.34
CA GLU A 6 -15.07 22.19 -16.65
C GLU A 6 -14.89 20.74 -17.13
N ASP A 7 -14.82 20.54 -18.46
CA ASP A 7 -14.64 19.21 -19.04
C ASP A 7 -13.29 18.60 -18.60
N ARG A 8 -12.19 19.37 -18.63
CA ARG A 8 -10.86 18.90 -18.19
C ARG A 8 -10.80 18.60 -16.69
N LEU A 9 -11.53 19.34 -15.87
CA LEU A 9 -11.62 19.09 -14.43
C LEU A 9 -12.37 17.80 -14.16
N ALA A 10 -13.50 17.58 -14.85
CA ALA A 10 -14.29 16.36 -14.72
C ALA A 10 -13.47 15.10 -15.08
N ASP A 11 -12.74 15.16 -16.20
CA ASP A 11 -11.85 14.06 -16.62
C ASP A 11 -10.75 13.78 -15.58
N SER A 12 -10.13 14.83 -15.04
CA SER A 12 -9.09 14.70 -14.00
C SER A 12 -9.63 14.06 -12.72
N ILE A 13 -10.85 14.42 -12.32
CA ILE A 13 -11.52 13.83 -11.15
C ILE A 13 -11.84 12.35 -11.40
N GLN A 14 -12.41 12.01 -12.56
CA GLN A 14 -12.71 10.61 -12.90
C GLN A 14 -11.44 9.75 -12.92
N GLN A 15 -10.33 10.28 -13.45
CA GLN A 15 -9.06 9.58 -13.47
C GLN A 15 -8.50 9.37 -12.05
N ALA A 16 -8.55 10.40 -11.19
CA ALA A 16 -8.15 10.27 -9.80
C ALA A 16 -8.98 9.23 -9.03
N VAL A 17 -10.29 9.19 -9.26
CA VAL A 17 -11.20 8.20 -8.66
C VAL A 17 -10.85 6.78 -9.12
N ALA A 18 -10.61 6.57 -10.42
CA ALA A 18 -10.26 5.26 -10.97
C ALA A 18 -8.91 4.74 -10.45
N MET A 19 -7.93 5.63 -10.24
CA MET A 19 -6.64 5.30 -9.62
C MET A 19 -6.81 4.94 -8.14
N ALA A 20 -7.64 5.68 -7.40
CA ALA A 20 -7.89 5.40 -6.00
C ALA A 20 -8.72 4.13 -5.77
N SER A 21 -9.53 3.71 -6.74
CA SER A 21 -10.42 2.54 -6.61
C SER A 21 -9.76 1.19 -6.86
N HIS A 22 -8.53 1.17 -7.40
CA HIS A 22 -7.79 -0.06 -7.68
C HIS A 22 -6.40 0.03 -7.06
N PRO A 23 -6.27 -0.26 -5.75
CA PRO A 23 -4.96 -0.26 -5.13
C PRO A 23 -4.07 -1.30 -5.78
N GLU A 24 -2.82 -0.93 -6.00
CA GLU A 24 -1.79 -1.80 -6.55
C GLU A 24 -1.43 -2.89 -5.55
N GLU A 25 -1.43 -4.13 -6.03
CA GLU A 25 -0.95 -5.26 -5.24
C GLU A 25 0.59 -5.27 -5.28
N VAL A 26 1.20 -5.47 -4.11
CA VAL A 26 2.65 -5.42 -3.94
C VAL A 26 3.22 -6.80 -3.63
N PRO A 27 4.43 -7.12 -4.13
CA PRO A 27 5.09 -8.37 -3.80
C PRO A 27 5.45 -8.42 -2.31
N VAL A 28 5.46 -9.62 -1.75
CA VAL A 28 5.66 -9.86 -0.33
C VAL A 28 6.77 -10.88 -0.14
N ASN A 29 7.71 -10.59 0.75
CA ASN A 29 8.54 -11.61 1.37
C ASN A 29 8.05 -11.85 2.79
N MET A 30 7.92 -13.12 3.19
CA MET A 30 7.60 -13.51 4.56
C MET A 30 8.55 -14.60 5.00
N TYR A 31 9.10 -14.49 6.20
CA TYR A 31 9.95 -15.51 6.80
C TYR A 31 9.77 -15.60 8.31
N GLU A 32 10.10 -16.76 8.87
CA GLU A 32 10.09 -17.00 10.31
C GLU A 32 11.40 -16.50 10.93
N ALA A 33 11.28 -15.80 12.06
CA ALA A 33 12.37 -15.47 12.97
C ALA A 33 12.04 -16.02 14.37
N ASP A 34 12.99 -15.94 15.30
CA ASP A 34 12.89 -16.61 16.60
C ASP A 34 11.57 -16.32 17.36
N GLU A 35 11.17 -15.05 17.43
CA GLU A 35 10.00 -14.60 18.21
C GLU A 35 8.86 -14.02 17.35
N ALA A 36 9.03 -13.96 16.02
CA ALA A 36 8.10 -13.28 15.13
C ALA A 36 8.13 -13.83 13.72
N TYR A 37 7.04 -13.62 12.98
CA TYR A 37 7.08 -13.65 11.52
C TYR A 37 7.40 -12.26 10.99
N VAL A 38 8.33 -12.18 10.04
CA VAL A 38 8.73 -10.91 9.43
C VAL A 38 8.18 -10.84 8.01
N VAL A 39 7.43 -9.78 7.75
CA VAL A 39 6.82 -9.46 6.45
C VAL A 39 7.49 -8.21 5.89
N MET A 40 7.97 -8.29 4.64
CA MET A 40 8.65 -7.20 3.96
C MET A 40 7.91 -6.85 2.67
N VAL A 41 7.63 -5.56 2.47
CA VAL A 41 6.82 -5.06 1.35
C VAL A 41 7.42 -3.77 0.78
N PRO A 42 7.66 -3.67 -0.54
CA PRO A 42 8.06 -2.41 -1.15
C PRO A 42 6.84 -1.48 -1.27
N LEU A 43 6.94 -0.28 -0.69
CA LEU A 43 5.97 0.82 -0.83
C LEU A 43 6.69 2.13 -1.22
N PRO A 44 7.39 2.15 -2.36
CA PRO A 44 8.10 3.33 -2.84
C PRO A 44 7.19 4.56 -2.99
N GLY A 45 7.70 5.73 -2.58
CA GLY A 45 6.97 6.99 -2.65
C GLY A 45 5.95 7.21 -1.53
N VAL A 46 5.76 6.25 -0.63
CA VAL A 46 4.86 6.33 0.52
C VAL A 46 5.59 6.95 1.71
N MET A 47 4.89 7.77 2.49
CA MET A 47 5.37 8.26 3.80
C MET A 47 4.90 7.32 4.91
N PRO A 48 5.68 7.14 6.00
CA PRO A 48 5.28 6.27 7.12
C PRO A 48 3.87 6.53 7.65
N ASP A 49 3.50 7.81 7.79
CA ASP A 49 2.20 8.22 8.33
C ASP A 49 1.00 7.89 7.42
N ASP A 50 1.25 7.44 6.18
CA ASP A 50 0.20 7.05 5.23
C ASP A 50 -0.03 5.53 5.20
N VAL A 51 0.69 4.77 6.04
CA VAL A 51 0.59 3.31 6.12
C VAL A 51 -0.35 2.91 7.26
N THR A 52 -1.37 2.13 6.93
CA THR A 52 -2.25 1.47 7.90
C THR A 52 -1.96 -0.03 7.92
N LEU A 53 -1.84 -0.56 9.13
CA LEU A 53 -1.69 -2.00 9.39
C LEU A 53 -2.84 -2.48 10.26
N GLU A 54 -3.46 -3.58 9.86
CA GLU A 54 -4.53 -4.21 10.61
C GLU A 54 -4.36 -5.74 10.57
N VAL A 55 -4.60 -6.41 11.69
CA VAL A 55 -4.72 -7.87 11.73
C VAL A 55 -6.19 -8.20 11.93
N ASP A 56 -6.79 -8.84 10.92
CA ASP A 56 -8.17 -9.33 10.96
C ASP A 56 -8.15 -10.87 10.94
N GLY A 57 -8.41 -11.45 12.10
CA GLY A 57 -8.35 -12.90 12.31
C GLY A 57 -6.96 -13.46 11.98
N LYS A 58 -6.87 -14.19 10.87
CA LYS A 58 -5.62 -14.84 10.39
C LYS A 58 -5.03 -14.13 9.18
N ARG A 59 -5.27 -12.83 9.03
CA ARG A 59 -4.76 -12.06 7.89
C ARG A 59 -4.19 -10.73 8.34
N LEU A 60 -3.00 -10.42 7.84
CA LEU A 60 -2.43 -9.09 7.90
C LEU A 60 -2.91 -8.29 6.69
N HIS A 61 -3.48 -7.14 6.96
CA HIS A 61 -3.88 -6.14 5.99
C HIS A 61 -2.91 -4.97 6.01
N ILE A 62 -2.29 -4.71 4.87
CA ILE A 62 -1.38 -3.59 4.66
C ILE A 62 -2.06 -2.66 3.66
N ARG A 63 -2.26 -1.40 4.04
CA ARG A 63 -2.77 -0.35 3.17
C ARG A 63 -1.85 0.86 3.20
N ALA A 64 -1.56 1.43 2.05
CA ALA A 64 -0.86 2.71 1.93
C ALA A 64 -1.64 3.66 1.04
N GLU A 65 -2.03 4.80 1.60
CA GLU A 65 -2.77 5.82 0.86
C GLU A 65 -1.86 6.62 -0.08
N MET A 66 -2.40 7.03 -1.22
CA MET A 66 -1.73 7.94 -2.14
C MET A 66 -2.19 9.36 -1.87
N ARG A 67 -1.29 10.24 -1.40
CA ARG A 67 -1.65 11.64 -1.08
C ARG A 67 -2.04 12.47 -2.30
N THR A 68 -1.46 12.24 -3.47
CA THR A 68 -1.83 13.00 -4.68
C THR A 68 -1.55 12.19 -5.95
N PRO A 69 -2.58 11.85 -6.75
CA PRO A 69 -2.38 11.31 -8.09
C PRO A 69 -1.79 12.38 -9.00
N ALA A 70 -0.55 12.17 -9.44
CA ALA A 70 0.06 13.02 -10.45
C ALA A 70 -0.29 12.48 -11.84
N ILE A 71 -1.12 13.22 -12.59
CA ILE A 71 -1.39 12.92 -13.99
C ILE A 71 -0.13 13.21 -14.79
N LYS A 72 0.44 12.19 -15.41
CA LYS A 72 1.66 12.29 -16.23
C LYS A 72 1.39 11.75 -17.63
N ALA A 73 1.95 12.42 -18.63
CA ALA A 73 2.03 11.90 -19.99
C ALA A 73 3.19 10.91 -20.08
N TYR A 74 2.92 9.66 -19.71
CA TYR A 74 3.93 8.60 -19.75
C TYR A 74 4.27 8.24 -21.20
N LEU A 75 5.57 8.12 -21.50
CA LEU A 75 6.04 7.47 -22.74
C LEU A 75 6.08 5.94 -22.56
N ILE A 76 6.43 5.48 -21.36
CA ILE A 76 6.41 4.08 -20.90
C ILE A 76 5.90 4.10 -19.46
N HIS A 77 5.01 3.16 -19.13
CA HIS A 77 4.37 3.06 -17.81
C HIS A 77 4.23 1.60 -17.41
N GLU A 78 5.12 1.12 -16.55
CA GLU A 78 5.17 -0.29 -16.13
C GLU A 78 4.58 -0.53 -14.74
N TRP A 79 4.27 0.54 -14.00
CA TRP A 79 3.84 0.46 -12.61
C TRP A 79 3.25 1.80 -12.10
N HIS A 80 2.30 1.74 -11.18
CA HIS A 80 1.67 2.90 -10.55
C HIS A 80 2.22 3.22 -9.15
N TYR A 81 2.27 4.51 -8.83
CA TYR A 81 2.64 5.01 -7.50
C TYR A 81 1.46 4.92 -6.53
N GLY A 82 0.98 3.71 -6.27
CA GLY A 82 -0.10 3.46 -5.32
C GLY A 82 -1.46 4.06 -5.73
N PRO A 83 -2.47 4.04 -4.83
CA PRO A 83 -2.43 3.49 -3.47
C PRO A 83 -2.06 2.00 -3.47
N TYR A 84 -1.47 1.49 -2.39
CA TYR A 84 -1.11 0.08 -2.29
C TYR A 84 -2.01 -0.64 -1.30
N GLU A 85 -2.36 -1.89 -1.61
CA GLU A 85 -3.10 -2.74 -0.69
C GLU A 85 -2.65 -4.19 -0.82
N ARG A 86 -2.47 -4.86 0.33
CA ARG A 86 -2.13 -6.27 0.36
C ARG A 86 -2.77 -6.95 1.55
N TRP A 87 -3.41 -8.08 1.26
CA TRP A 87 -3.81 -9.06 2.27
C TRP A 87 -2.85 -10.23 2.24
N ILE A 88 -2.39 -10.66 3.42
CA ILE A 88 -1.42 -11.74 3.61
C ILE A 88 -1.98 -12.66 4.69
N ASP A 89 -2.05 -13.96 4.40
CA ASP A 89 -2.45 -14.95 5.40
C ASP A 89 -1.29 -15.14 6.39
N VAL A 90 -1.61 -15.09 7.68
CA VAL A 90 -0.63 -15.23 8.76
C VAL A 90 -0.77 -16.59 9.46
N PRO A 91 0.34 -17.18 9.96
CA PRO A 91 0.30 -18.42 10.70
C PRO A 91 -0.53 -18.35 11.98
N ASP A 92 -1.05 -19.51 12.38
CA ASP A 92 -2.02 -19.66 13.47
C ASP A 92 -1.48 -19.30 14.86
N ASP A 93 -0.16 -19.28 15.04
CA ASP A 93 0.52 -18.98 16.30
C ASP A 93 0.88 -17.49 16.47
N CYS A 94 0.37 -16.60 15.63
CA CYS A 94 0.54 -15.15 15.81
C CYS A 94 -0.36 -14.61 16.93
N SER A 95 0.17 -13.79 17.84
CA SER A 95 -0.63 -13.11 18.87
C SER A 95 -1.52 -12.00 18.31
N GLY A 96 -1.16 -11.49 17.14
CA GLY A 96 -1.74 -10.28 16.54
C GLY A 96 -1.02 -9.00 16.94
N ASP A 97 -0.02 -9.05 17.83
CA ASP A 97 0.82 -7.90 18.14
C ASP A 97 1.75 -7.58 16.97
N ILE A 98 1.80 -6.29 16.61
CA ILE A 98 2.51 -5.81 15.43
C ILE A 98 3.55 -4.77 15.85
N GLU A 99 4.79 -4.95 15.38
CA GLU A 99 5.78 -3.88 15.31
C GLU A 99 6.11 -3.60 13.86
N SER A 100 6.35 -2.33 13.50
CA SER A 100 6.70 -2.00 12.13
C SER A 100 7.79 -0.93 12.06
N SER A 101 8.51 -0.96 10.94
CA SER A 101 9.44 0.10 10.57
C SER A 101 9.34 0.37 9.08
N PHE A 102 9.56 1.61 8.69
CA PHE A 102 9.51 2.03 7.30
C PHE A 102 10.76 2.82 6.95
N GLY A 103 11.41 2.43 5.85
CA GLY A 103 12.62 3.10 5.39
C GLY A 103 12.99 2.69 3.97
N ASN A 104 13.62 3.59 3.22
CA ASN A 104 14.05 3.35 1.85
C ASN A 104 12.94 2.81 0.91
N GLY A 105 11.69 3.22 1.14
CA GLY A 105 10.54 2.77 0.35
C GLY A 105 10.13 1.32 0.63
N GLN A 106 10.52 0.76 1.77
CA GLN A 106 10.17 -0.59 2.20
C GLN A 106 9.57 -0.57 3.61
N LEU A 107 8.48 -1.31 3.77
CA LEU A 107 7.86 -1.62 5.04
C LEU A 107 8.37 -2.97 5.56
N ALA A 108 8.77 -3.00 6.81
CA ALA A 108 9.03 -4.21 7.57
C ALA A 108 8.01 -4.32 8.69
N VAL A 109 7.30 -5.44 8.75
CA VAL A 109 6.30 -5.75 9.77
C VAL A 109 6.73 -7.00 10.52
N ARG A 110 6.75 -6.94 11.85
CA ARG A 110 6.96 -8.09 12.74
C ARG A 110 5.62 -8.45 13.37
N LEU A 111 5.19 -9.67 13.15
CA LEU A 111 4.02 -10.28 13.77
C LEU A 111 4.50 -11.19 14.89
N MET A 112 4.24 -10.82 16.14
CA MET A 112 4.75 -11.58 17.29
C MET A 112 4.06 -12.93 17.41
N ARG A 113 4.82 -13.93 17.84
CA ARG A 113 4.32 -15.29 18.10
C ARG A 113 3.87 -15.43 19.55
N SER A 114 2.84 -16.25 19.78
CA SER A 114 2.33 -16.60 21.12
C SER A 114 2.92 -17.89 21.66
#